data_AF-A0ABD3IQV0-F1
#
_entry.id   AF-A0ABD3IQV0-F1
#
_cell.length_a   1.000
_cell.length_b   1.000
_cell.length_c   1.000
_cell.angle_alpha   90.00
_cell.angle_beta   90.00
_cell.angle_gamma   90.00
#
_symmetry.space_group_name_H-M   'P 1'
#
loop_
_entity.id
_entity.type
_entity.pdbx_description
1 polymer ?
#
loop_
_entity_poly.entity_id
_entity_poly.type
_entity_poly.pdbx_seq_one_letter_code
_entity_poly.pdbx_strand_id
1 'polypeptide(L)'
;MGGEICGRTGSGSCAGLRSSWRNMERRLNEAVSRSRVGKYFKLEARKSCFTTELRAGTATFLTMAYIISVNATIITDSGGMCSAADCTVPGSPGCTMKPDLGYENCLGRTKKDLVVATILSGMISSFAMGILANLPLGLAPAMGQNAYLAYNLVGYHGSGSLSYQTALAVILVEGGAFLAISALGLRAKLARLIPHPVRLACAAGIGLFIAFVGLQVHQGLGLVGPDPNTLVTVTACATTNPATGECLGGTMRSPTFWLGSVGFLVISFGLMKNVKGSIIYGIVLVTVISWFRGTAVTYFPSTPLGDERFNYFKEVVDFHKIKSTAGAFSFANFNRTEVWVALVTLLYVDILGVTAILYTMAELGGFTDDRGRFEGEYMAYMVDAGSTMVGSALGVSTTATYVESSAGMREGGRTGLTAMVVGLYFFASLFFTPLLSSVPPWAIGPSLVMVGALMMKVVRDINWENLKEGVPAFVTILLMPLTYSIANGIIGGIGVYVALSLYDIVKGRVLWLMKMRKVVAKEQNQVSASASAGAEAPAEAAREIV
;
A
#
# COMPACT_ATOMS: atom_id res chain seq x y z
N MET A 1 -11.75 -40.59 -6.37
CA MET A 1 -11.87 -39.69 -7.55
C MET A 1 -11.10 -38.42 -7.26
N GLY A 2 -9.86 -38.27 -7.71
CA GLY A 2 -8.99 -37.16 -7.29
C GLY A 2 -7.66 -37.11 -8.05
N GLY A 3 -7.72 -36.98 -9.38
CA GLY A 3 -6.53 -37.17 -10.22
C GLY A 3 -6.23 -36.10 -11.28
N GLU A 4 -7.06 -35.08 -11.49
CA GLU A 4 -6.85 -34.14 -12.61
C GLU A 4 -7.06 -32.69 -12.18
N ILE A 5 -6.02 -32.08 -11.60
CA ILE A 5 -5.97 -30.62 -11.37
C ILE A 5 -4.84 -29.96 -12.19
N CYS A 6 -3.91 -30.74 -12.79
CA CYS A 6 -2.78 -30.18 -13.52
C CYS A 6 -2.60 -30.77 -14.94
N GLY A 7 -3.01 -30.00 -15.95
CA GLY A 7 -2.31 -29.93 -17.24
C GLY A 7 -3.08 -30.36 -18.50
N ARG A 8 -3.39 -29.41 -19.38
CA ARG A 8 -3.52 -29.64 -20.84
C ARG A 8 -3.07 -28.40 -21.61
N THR A 9 -2.07 -28.56 -22.50
CA THR A 9 -1.99 -27.93 -23.83
C THR A 9 -0.72 -28.34 -24.61
N GLY A 10 -0.92 -28.76 -25.87
CA GLY A 10 -0.01 -28.61 -27.01
C GLY A 10 1.16 -29.61 -27.19
N SER A 11 1.02 -30.56 -28.12
CA SER A 11 2.04 -31.54 -28.55
C SER A 11 2.98 -31.02 -29.65
N GLY A 12 4.28 -31.27 -29.51
CA GLY A 12 5.26 -31.13 -30.60
C GLY A 12 6.72 -31.31 -30.15
N SER A 13 7.37 -32.38 -30.66
CA SER A 13 8.80 -32.80 -30.75
C SER A 13 9.85 -32.47 -29.67
N CYS A 14 9.72 -31.42 -28.85
CA CYS A 14 10.59 -31.13 -27.71
C CYS A 14 10.20 -31.97 -26.46
N ALA A 15 9.87 -33.25 -26.68
CA ALA A 15 9.02 -34.04 -25.79
C ALA A 15 9.78 -34.82 -24.70
N GLY A 16 11.01 -35.28 -24.95
CA GLY A 16 11.78 -36.12 -24.01
C GLY A 16 12.21 -35.37 -22.74
N LEU A 17 12.98 -34.30 -22.88
CA LEU A 17 13.42 -33.47 -21.73
C LEU A 17 12.24 -32.79 -21.03
N ARG A 18 11.27 -32.28 -21.79
CA ARG A 18 10.09 -31.59 -21.26
C ARG A 18 9.11 -32.55 -20.57
N SER A 19 9.08 -33.83 -20.94
CA SER A 19 8.28 -34.85 -20.23
C SER A 19 8.95 -35.30 -18.94
N SER A 20 10.29 -35.42 -18.92
CA SER A 20 11.06 -35.71 -17.71
C SER A 20 10.90 -34.62 -16.65
N TRP A 21 11.02 -33.34 -17.04
CA TRP A 21 10.77 -32.20 -16.15
C TRP A 21 9.33 -32.15 -15.63
N ARG A 22 8.32 -32.35 -16.50
CA ARG A 22 6.91 -32.39 -16.07
C ARG A 22 6.62 -33.54 -15.10
N ASN A 23 7.25 -34.70 -15.30
CA ASN A 23 7.11 -35.83 -14.39
C ASN A 23 7.77 -35.56 -13.04
N MET A 24 8.92 -34.86 -13.04
CA MET A 24 9.58 -34.41 -11.81
C MET A 24 8.73 -33.37 -11.05
N GLU A 25 8.20 -32.36 -11.75
CA GLU A 25 7.26 -31.39 -11.18
C GLU A 25 6.04 -32.06 -10.57
N ARG A 26 5.44 -33.04 -11.27
CA ARG A 26 4.27 -33.77 -10.75
C ARG A 26 4.61 -34.56 -9.48
N ARG A 27 5.75 -35.27 -9.47
CA ARG A 27 6.21 -36.02 -8.29
C ARG A 27 6.49 -35.10 -7.10
N LEU A 28 7.13 -33.95 -7.33
CA LEU A 28 7.37 -32.94 -6.29
C LEU A 28 6.05 -32.38 -5.75
N ASN A 29 5.11 -32.02 -6.63
CA ASN A 29 3.81 -31.50 -6.24
C ASN A 29 3.00 -32.53 -5.43
N GLU A 30 2.97 -33.80 -5.83
CA GLU A 30 2.30 -34.87 -5.09
C GLU A 30 2.97 -35.14 -3.74
N ALA A 31 4.31 -35.16 -3.70
CA ALA A 31 5.07 -35.36 -2.47
C ALA A 31 4.81 -34.24 -1.46
N VAL A 32 4.86 -32.98 -1.91
CA VAL A 32 4.63 -31.81 -1.04
C VAL A 32 3.16 -31.72 -0.62
N SER A 33 2.21 -32.00 -1.53
CA SER A 33 0.78 -32.01 -1.20
C SER A 33 0.44 -33.00 -0.09
N ARG A 34 1.02 -34.22 -0.13
CA ARG A 34 0.81 -35.26 0.90
C ARG A 34 1.59 -35.02 2.19
N SER A 35 2.60 -34.14 2.16
CA SER A 35 3.43 -33.81 3.32
C SER A 35 2.68 -33.01 4.38
N ARG A 36 3.29 -32.85 5.57
CA ARG A 36 2.76 -31.99 6.63
C ARG A 36 2.58 -30.54 6.17
N VAL A 37 3.47 -30.06 5.30
CA VAL A 37 3.42 -28.70 4.75
C VAL A 37 2.18 -28.53 3.86
N GLY A 38 1.93 -29.47 2.94
CA GLY A 38 0.77 -29.39 2.06
C GLY A 38 -0.57 -29.47 2.79
N LYS A 39 -0.63 -30.25 3.88
CA LYS A 39 -1.80 -30.31 4.77
C LYS A 39 -1.99 -29.01 5.56
N TYR A 40 -0.92 -28.41 6.09
CA TYR A 40 -0.98 -27.16 6.84
C TYR A 40 -1.50 -26.00 5.98
N PHE A 41 -0.91 -25.81 4.79
CA PHE A 41 -1.30 -24.76 3.86
C PHE A 41 -2.60 -25.06 3.09
N LYS A 42 -3.23 -26.23 3.32
CA LYS A 42 -4.47 -26.67 2.67
C LYS A 42 -4.38 -26.66 1.13
N LEU A 43 -3.25 -27.07 0.55
CA LEU A 43 -2.97 -26.98 -0.90
C LEU A 43 -4.07 -27.65 -1.74
N GLU A 44 -4.49 -28.86 -1.36
CA GLU A 44 -5.50 -29.63 -2.07
C GLU A 44 -6.90 -28.98 -1.98
N ALA A 45 -7.28 -28.49 -0.80
CA ALA A 45 -8.56 -27.80 -0.59
C ALA A 45 -8.64 -26.48 -1.35
N ARG A 46 -7.52 -25.76 -1.49
CA ARG A 46 -7.42 -24.50 -2.24
C ARG A 46 -7.14 -24.68 -3.73
N LYS A 47 -7.10 -25.94 -4.22
CA LYS A 47 -6.84 -26.31 -5.61
C LYS A 47 -5.54 -25.68 -6.16
N SER A 48 -4.47 -25.71 -5.35
CA SER A 48 -3.16 -25.16 -5.71
C SER A 48 -2.04 -26.20 -5.56
N CYS A 49 -0.92 -25.97 -6.23
CA CYS A 49 0.26 -26.84 -6.27
C CYS A 49 1.50 -26.10 -5.79
N PHE A 50 2.49 -26.81 -5.23
CA PHE A 50 3.74 -26.23 -4.74
C PHE A 50 4.47 -25.40 -5.80
N THR A 51 4.59 -25.92 -7.03
CA THR A 51 5.22 -25.18 -8.15
C THR A 51 4.44 -23.94 -8.56
N THR A 52 3.11 -23.97 -8.45
CA THR A 52 2.24 -22.82 -8.74
C THR A 52 2.43 -21.73 -7.69
N GLU A 53 2.46 -22.10 -6.41
CA GLU A 53 2.71 -21.18 -5.30
C GLU A 53 4.13 -20.58 -5.38
N LEU A 54 5.14 -21.35 -5.78
CA LEU A 54 6.49 -20.84 -6.02
C LEU A 54 6.51 -19.80 -7.13
N ARG A 55 5.84 -20.08 -8.26
CA ARG A 55 5.72 -19.14 -9.37
C ARG A 55 4.90 -17.91 -8.99
N ALA A 56 3.82 -18.08 -8.25
CA ALA A 56 3.02 -16.97 -7.73
C ALA A 56 3.85 -16.08 -6.80
N GLY A 57 4.61 -16.67 -5.88
CA GLY A 57 5.51 -15.94 -4.99
C GLY A 57 6.61 -15.20 -5.74
N THR A 58 7.19 -15.82 -6.77
CA THR A 58 8.13 -15.12 -7.66
C THR A 58 7.48 -13.93 -8.35
N ALA A 59 6.27 -14.09 -8.89
CA ALA A 59 5.58 -13.01 -9.60
C ALA A 59 5.26 -11.85 -8.65
N THR A 60 4.72 -12.15 -7.45
CA THR A 60 4.44 -11.16 -6.41
C THR A 60 5.71 -10.42 -5.99
N PHE A 61 6.79 -11.15 -5.66
CA PHE A 61 8.04 -10.53 -5.25
C PHE A 61 8.61 -9.64 -6.36
N LEU A 62 8.64 -10.13 -7.61
CA LEU A 62 9.14 -9.35 -8.74
C LEU A 62 8.33 -8.07 -8.97
N THR A 63 7.03 -8.08 -8.69
CA THR A 63 6.21 -6.85 -8.75
C THR A 63 6.42 -5.92 -7.55
N MET A 64 6.85 -6.45 -6.39
CA MET A 64 7.05 -5.68 -5.16
C MET A 64 8.49 -5.19 -4.97
N ALA A 65 9.49 -5.83 -5.60
CA ALA A 65 10.92 -5.66 -5.28
C ALA A 65 11.41 -4.20 -5.32
N TYR A 66 10.77 -3.36 -6.14
CA TYR A 66 11.08 -1.93 -6.24
C TYR A 66 11.01 -1.24 -4.87
N ILE A 67 10.12 -1.68 -3.98
CA ILE A 67 9.90 -1.13 -2.63
C ILE A 67 11.18 -1.02 -1.81
N ILE A 68 12.12 -1.96 -1.98
CA ILE A 68 13.37 -2.01 -1.22
C ILE A 68 14.13 -0.71 -1.38
N SER A 69 14.20 -0.21 -2.62
CA SER A 69 14.84 1.07 -2.94
C SER A 69 13.94 2.27 -2.68
N VAL A 70 12.63 2.18 -2.94
CA VAL A 70 11.76 3.36 -2.84
C VAL A 70 11.50 3.75 -1.41
N ASN A 71 11.22 2.79 -0.53
CA ASN A 71 11.00 3.07 0.89
C ASN A 71 12.19 3.81 1.50
N ALA A 72 13.40 3.31 1.23
CA ALA A 72 14.62 3.96 1.69
C ALA A 72 14.76 5.38 1.12
N THR A 73 14.41 5.60 -0.14
CA THR A 73 14.50 6.92 -0.78
C THR A 73 13.49 7.91 -0.17
N ILE A 74 12.22 7.53 -0.02
CA ILE A 74 11.18 8.39 0.58
C ILE A 74 11.52 8.73 2.03
N ILE A 75 11.90 7.73 2.85
CA ILE A 75 12.18 8.01 4.26
C ILE A 75 13.46 8.84 4.42
N THR A 76 14.46 8.67 3.54
CA THR A 76 15.69 9.48 3.59
C THR A 76 15.42 10.97 3.30
N ASP A 77 14.41 11.32 2.49
CA ASP A 77 14.00 12.72 2.26
C ASP A 77 13.56 13.43 3.54
N SER A 78 13.10 12.69 4.55
CA SER A 78 12.79 13.26 5.86
C SER A 78 14.02 13.73 6.65
N GLY A 79 15.22 13.41 6.16
CA GLY A 79 16.48 13.54 6.90
C GLY A 79 16.80 12.33 7.78
N GLY A 80 15.81 11.47 8.07
CA GLY A 80 15.99 10.29 8.92
C GLY A 80 16.60 10.65 10.28
N MET A 81 17.72 10.03 10.64
CA MET A 81 18.44 10.35 11.87
C MET A 81 19.49 11.45 11.73
N CYS A 82 19.67 11.97 10.51
CA CYS A 82 20.66 13.00 10.25
C CYS A 82 20.14 14.35 10.71
N SER A 83 21.02 15.11 11.36
CA SER A 83 20.72 16.42 11.90
C SER A 83 21.76 17.45 11.47
N ALA A 84 21.56 18.71 11.84
CA ALA A 84 22.56 19.76 11.61
C ALA A 84 23.93 19.47 12.28
N ALA A 85 24.01 18.52 13.22
CA ALA A 85 25.26 18.09 13.84
C ALA A 85 26.14 17.24 12.91
N ASP A 86 25.54 16.57 11.93
CA ASP A 86 26.25 15.68 10.98
C ASP A 86 26.83 16.45 9.78
N CYS A 87 26.60 17.76 9.73
CA CYS A 87 27.16 18.63 8.70
C CYS A 87 28.68 18.74 8.84
N THR A 88 29.37 19.00 7.71
CA THR A 88 30.84 19.13 7.68
C THR A 88 31.36 20.13 8.73
N VAL A 89 30.59 21.19 8.96
CA VAL A 89 30.71 22.07 10.14
C VAL A 89 29.46 21.87 11.00
N PRO A 90 29.59 21.30 12.21
CA PRO A 90 28.45 21.03 13.08
C PRO A 90 27.67 22.31 13.42
N GLY A 91 26.35 22.27 13.21
CA GLY A 91 25.44 23.36 13.55
C GLY A 91 25.41 24.54 12.56
N SER A 92 25.99 24.38 11.36
CA SER A 92 25.94 25.43 10.35
C SER A 92 24.49 25.69 9.87
N PRO A 93 24.01 26.94 9.89
CA PRO A 93 22.61 27.25 9.57
C PRO A 93 22.31 26.96 8.09
N GLY A 94 21.32 26.09 7.86
CA GLY A 94 20.87 25.73 6.52
C GLY A 94 21.69 24.63 5.82
N CYS A 95 22.58 23.92 6.52
CA CYS A 95 23.35 22.81 5.95
C CYS A 95 22.48 21.59 5.58
N THR A 96 21.30 21.45 6.17
CA THR A 96 20.35 20.38 5.85
C THR A 96 19.57 20.61 4.56
N MET A 97 19.51 21.87 4.09
CA MET A 97 18.76 22.30 2.90
C MET A 97 19.69 22.66 1.73
N LYS A 98 21.00 22.61 1.95
CA LYS A 98 22.04 22.89 0.96
C LYS A 98 22.92 21.65 0.80
N PRO A 99 23.49 21.41 -0.38
CA PRO A 99 24.39 20.28 -0.58
C PRO A 99 25.63 20.43 0.32
N ASP A 100 25.70 19.62 1.38
CA ASP A 100 26.80 19.51 2.33
C ASP A 100 27.31 18.06 2.35
N LEU A 101 28.64 17.88 2.32
CA LEU A 101 29.23 16.55 2.19
C LEU A 101 29.02 15.68 3.43
N GLY A 102 29.09 16.27 4.63
CA GLY A 102 28.89 15.53 5.89
C GLY A 102 27.45 15.04 6.02
N TYR A 103 26.50 15.94 5.77
CA TYR A 103 25.07 15.63 5.85
C TYR A 103 24.65 14.57 4.82
N GLU A 104 25.10 14.70 3.57
CA GLU A 104 24.80 13.74 2.50
C GLU A 104 25.41 12.35 2.75
N ASN A 105 26.58 12.27 3.40
CA ASN A 105 27.15 10.98 3.82
C ASN A 105 26.32 10.33 4.93
N CYS A 106 25.77 11.12 5.86
CA CYS A 106 24.81 10.61 6.84
C CYS A 106 23.54 10.08 6.15
N LEU A 107 22.98 10.82 5.18
CA LEU A 107 21.84 10.36 4.40
C LEU A 107 22.15 9.08 3.64
N GLY A 108 23.34 8.96 3.06
CA GLY A 108 23.81 7.75 2.40
C GLY A 108 23.85 6.54 3.33
N ARG A 109 24.33 6.70 4.57
CA ARG A 109 24.30 5.64 5.59
C ARG A 109 22.89 5.29 6.01
N THR A 110 22.05 6.29 6.24
CA THR A 110 20.64 6.09 6.62
C THR A 110 19.87 5.37 5.52
N LYS A 111 20.10 5.71 4.25
CA LYS A 111 19.50 5.02 3.10
C LYS A 111 19.88 3.54 3.09
N LYS A 112 21.15 3.19 3.35
CA LYS A 112 21.62 1.79 3.44
C LYS A 112 20.95 1.04 4.60
N ASP A 113 20.86 1.67 5.77
CA ASP A 113 20.14 1.13 6.93
C ASP A 113 18.66 0.84 6.60
N LEU A 114 17.99 1.79 5.94
CA LEU A 114 16.57 1.68 5.57
C LEU A 114 16.30 0.60 4.51
N VAL A 115 17.22 0.37 3.57
CA VAL A 115 17.14 -0.75 2.62
C VAL A 115 17.09 -2.08 3.38
N VAL A 116 18.01 -2.28 4.33
CA VAL A 116 18.07 -3.49 5.15
C VAL A 116 16.83 -3.60 6.04
N ALA A 117 16.40 -2.49 6.65
CA ALA A 117 15.19 -2.45 7.47
C ALA A 117 13.93 -2.83 6.68
N THR A 118 13.84 -2.40 5.42
CA THR A 118 12.72 -2.73 4.51
C THR A 118 12.73 -4.21 4.16
N ILE A 119 13.91 -4.76 3.87
CA ILE A 119 14.09 -6.19 3.57
C ILE A 119 13.67 -7.04 4.78
N LEU A 120 14.17 -6.72 5.98
CA LEU A 120 13.86 -7.46 7.19
C LEU A 120 12.38 -7.34 7.58
N SER A 121 11.81 -6.15 7.48
CA SER A 121 10.39 -5.91 7.75
C SER A 121 9.49 -6.67 6.76
N GLY A 122 9.79 -6.60 5.47
CA GLY A 122 9.05 -7.35 4.43
C GLY A 122 9.19 -8.87 4.57
N MET A 123 10.37 -9.34 4.95
CA MET A 123 10.63 -10.76 5.25
C MET A 123 9.77 -11.25 6.42
N ILE A 124 9.86 -10.58 7.58
CA ILE A 124 9.17 -11.00 8.81
C ILE A 124 7.65 -10.94 8.61
N SER A 125 7.16 -9.84 8.03
CA SER A 125 5.73 -9.63 7.80
C SER A 125 5.14 -10.62 6.78
N SER A 126 5.83 -10.87 5.66
CA SER A 126 5.39 -11.85 4.66
C SER A 126 5.43 -13.29 5.19
N PHE A 127 6.46 -13.65 5.99
CA PHE A 127 6.48 -14.94 6.66
C PHE A 127 5.36 -15.10 7.68
N ALA A 128 5.13 -14.08 8.51
CA ALA A 128 4.05 -14.09 9.48
C ALA A 128 2.68 -14.22 8.81
N MET A 129 2.45 -13.53 7.70
CA MET A 129 1.21 -13.62 6.92
C MET A 129 1.03 -15.02 6.31
N GLY A 130 2.12 -15.59 5.78
CA GLY A 130 2.12 -16.93 5.23
C GLY A 130 1.79 -18.00 6.27
N ILE A 131 2.47 -17.97 7.42
CA ILE A 131 2.32 -18.98 8.48
C ILE A 131 0.99 -18.80 9.21
N LEU A 132 0.71 -17.60 9.73
CA LEU A 132 -0.40 -17.41 10.68
C LEU A 132 -1.76 -17.25 10.00
N ALA A 133 -1.83 -16.49 8.90
CA ALA A 133 -3.09 -16.23 8.19
C ALA A 133 -3.32 -17.18 7.01
N ASN A 134 -2.28 -17.84 6.51
CA ASN A 134 -2.33 -18.69 5.32
C ASN A 134 -2.95 -17.97 4.11
N LEU A 135 -2.56 -16.72 3.86
CA LEU A 135 -3.03 -15.92 2.71
C LEU A 135 -1.89 -15.63 1.74
N PRO A 136 -2.13 -15.61 0.41
CA PRO A 136 -1.11 -15.38 -0.61
C PRO A 136 -0.73 -13.89 -0.75
N LEU A 137 -0.52 -13.22 0.38
CA LEU A 137 -0.36 -11.77 0.47
C LEU A 137 1.05 -11.43 0.92
N GLY A 138 1.79 -10.69 0.09
CA GLY A 138 3.07 -10.10 0.45
C GLY A 138 2.86 -8.83 1.27
N LEU A 139 3.60 -8.72 2.38
CA LEU A 139 3.58 -7.55 3.25
C LEU A 139 4.94 -6.87 3.20
N ALA A 140 4.90 -5.54 3.26
CA ALA A 140 6.09 -4.70 3.32
C ALA A 140 5.70 -3.27 3.80
N PRO A 141 6.66 -2.38 4.10
CA PRO A 141 6.39 -1.00 4.53
C PRO A 141 5.49 -0.24 3.56
N ALA A 142 4.43 0.40 4.03
CA ALA A 142 3.40 0.97 3.16
C ALA A 142 3.81 2.32 2.56
N MET A 143 3.84 2.43 1.23
CA MET A 143 4.29 3.64 0.53
C MET A 143 3.51 4.90 0.91
N GLY A 144 2.21 4.78 1.13
CA GLY A 144 1.36 5.89 1.54
C GLY A 144 1.75 6.47 2.89
N GLN A 145 1.90 5.60 3.89
CA GLN A 145 2.30 5.94 5.25
C GLN A 145 3.75 6.41 5.30
N ASN A 146 4.63 5.88 4.45
CA ASN A 146 6.01 6.38 4.30
C ASN A 146 6.05 7.83 3.85
N ALA A 147 5.27 8.19 2.82
CA ALA A 147 5.21 9.56 2.35
C ALA A 147 4.57 10.49 3.40
N TYR A 148 3.53 10.03 4.09
CA TYR A 148 2.94 10.80 5.19
C TYR A 148 3.96 11.05 6.33
N LEU A 149 4.70 10.02 6.75
CA LEU A 149 5.77 10.17 7.74
C LEU A 149 6.85 11.15 7.26
N ALA A 150 7.34 10.97 6.04
CA ALA A 150 8.48 11.71 5.55
C ALA A 150 8.15 13.19 5.31
N TYR A 151 6.99 13.49 4.73
CA TYR A 151 6.68 14.82 4.25
C TYR A 151 5.71 15.61 5.15
N ASN A 152 4.84 14.94 5.91
CA ASN A 152 3.88 15.63 6.78
C ASN A 152 4.30 15.61 8.27
N LEU A 153 4.82 14.49 8.79
CA LEU A 153 5.19 14.40 10.20
C LEU A 153 6.57 14.96 10.47
N VAL A 154 7.58 14.40 9.79
CA VAL A 154 8.98 14.78 9.97
C VAL A 154 9.34 15.98 9.08
N GLY A 155 8.69 16.08 7.92
CA GLY A 155 8.96 17.11 6.92
C GLY A 155 10.29 16.89 6.20
N TYR A 156 10.44 17.54 5.04
CA TYR A 156 11.65 17.46 4.23
C TYR A 156 12.86 17.91 5.06
N HIS A 157 13.88 17.05 5.20
CA HIS A 157 15.05 17.23 6.06
C HIS A 157 14.76 17.71 7.49
N GLY A 158 13.67 17.24 8.10
CA GLY A 158 13.34 17.54 9.51
C GLY A 158 12.70 18.92 9.73
N SER A 159 12.14 19.52 8.68
CA SER A 159 11.42 20.81 8.75
C SER A 159 10.04 20.74 9.41
N GLY A 160 9.53 19.54 9.68
CA GLY A 160 8.23 19.30 10.29
C GLY A 160 8.20 19.52 11.81
N SER A 161 7.04 19.21 12.40
CA SER A 161 6.80 19.41 13.83
C SER A 161 7.43 18.33 14.73
N LEU A 162 7.68 17.13 14.18
CA LEU A 162 8.19 15.99 14.92
C LEU A 162 9.56 15.56 14.40
N SER A 163 10.45 15.15 15.31
CA SER A 163 11.69 14.47 14.91
C SER A 163 11.38 13.06 14.41
N TYR A 164 12.22 12.55 13.51
CA TYR A 164 12.11 11.19 12.97
C TYR A 164 12.00 10.11 14.07
N GLN A 165 12.80 10.22 15.13
CA GLN A 165 12.76 9.30 16.28
C GLN A 165 11.43 9.33 17.03
N THR A 166 10.84 10.52 17.16
CA THR A 166 9.52 10.68 17.80
C THR A 166 8.44 10.10 16.90
N ALA A 167 8.53 10.32 15.58
CA ALA A 167 7.60 9.74 14.61
C ALA A 167 7.63 8.21 14.61
N LEU A 168 8.82 7.58 14.70
CA LEU A 168 8.93 6.12 14.85
C LEU A 168 8.33 5.62 16.17
N ALA A 169 8.52 6.35 17.27
CA ALA A 169 7.91 6.02 18.56
C ALA A 169 6.37 6.11 18.49
N VAL A 170 5.82 7.10 17.78
CA VAL A 170 4.39 7.21 17.53
C VAL A 170 3.87 5.99 16.76
N ILE A 171 4.56 5.56 15.69
CA ILE A 171 4.17 4.37 14.93
C ILE A 171 4.24 3.10 15.78
N LEU A 172 5.23 2.97 16.67
CA LEU A 172 5.31 1.83 17.58
C LEU A 172 4.10 1.79 18.52
N VAL A 173 3.74 2.93 19.12
CA VAL A 173 2.58 3.03 20.03
C VAL A 173 1.27 2.83 19.26
N GLU A 174 1.18 3.38 18.06
CA GLU A 174 0.05 3.20 17.15
C GLU A 174 -0.12 1.72 16.79
N GLY A 175 0.93 1.03 16.35
CA GLY A 175 0.91 -0.42 16.08
C GLY A 175 0.51 -1.24 17.30
N GLY A 176 0.94 -0.84 18.51
CA GLY A 176 0.52 -1.47 19.76
C GLY A 176 -0.97 -1.24 20.08
N ALA A 177 -1.47 -0.02 19.92
CA ALA A 177 -2.89 0.29 20.06
C ALA A 177 -3.73 -0.46 19.02
N PHE A 178 -3.21 -0.55 17.80
CA PHE A 178 -3.86 -1.24 16.68
C PHE A 178 -3.88 -2.76 16.88
N LEU A 179 -2.83 -3.33 17.47
CA LEU A 179 -2.78 -4.72 17.89
C LEU A 179 -3.84 -4.98 18.98
N ALA A 180 -3.98 -4.09 19.96
CA ALA A 180 -5.02 -4.21 20.99
C ALA A 180 -6.44 -4.16 20.40
N ILE A 181 -6.71 -3.21 19.48
CA ILE A 181 -8.00 -3.11 18.77
C ILE A 181 -8.29 -4.37 17.94
N SER A 182 -7.26 -4.92 17.29
CA SER A 182 -7.35 -6.15 16.50
C SER A 182 -7.63 -7.36 17.40
N ALA A 183 -6.94 -7.46 18.53
CA ALA A 183 -7.12 -8.53 19.52
C ALA A 183 -8.54 -8.55 20.11
N LEU A 184 -9.13 -7.38 20.35
CA LEU A 184 -10.51 -7.22 20.82
C LEU A 184 -11.57 -7.46 19.72
N GLY A 185 -11.15 -7.67 18.47
CA GLY A 185 -12.05 -7.89 17.33
C GLY A 185 -12.82 -6.64 16.87
N LEU A 186 -12.42 -5.44 17.32
CA LEU A 186 -13.04 -4.19 16.88
C LEU A 186 -12.65 -3.84 15.44
N ARG A 187 -11.45 -4.21 14.99
CA ARG A 187 -10.94 -3.89 13.65
C ARG A 187 -11.87 -4.40 12.53
N ALA A 188 -12.34 -5.64 12.65
CA ALA A 188 -13.27 -6.22 11.68
C ALA A 188 -14.64 -5.51 11.66
N LYS A 189 -15.09 -4.96 12.80
CA LYS A 189 -16.32 -4.15 12.85
C LYS A 189 -16.11 -2.79 12.19
N LEU A 190 -14.96 -2.17 12.44
CA LEU A 190 -14.60 -0.87 11.89
C LEU A 190 -14.43 -0.92 10.36
N ALA A 191 -13.85 -2.02 9.85
CA ALA A 191 -13.79 -2.34 8.42
C ALA A 191 -15.16 -2.26 7.73
N ARG A 192 -16.22 -2.70 8.41
CA ARG A 192 -17.59 -2.77 7.88
C ARG A 192 -18.32 -1.43 7.95
N LEU A 193 -17.81 -0.47 8.71
CA LEU A 193 -18.38 0.89 8.75
C LEU A 193 -18.00 1.71 7.50
N ILE A 194 -16.97 1.29 6.77
CA ILE A 194 -16.50 1.98 5.57
C ILE A 194 -17.46 1.66 4.42
N PRO A 195 -18.06 2.68 3.77
CA PRO A 195 -18.89 2.47 2.59
C PRO A 195 -18.12 1.76 1.48
N HIS A 196 -18.77 0.79 0.83
CA HIS A 196 -18.21 0.05 -0.30
C HIS A 196 -17.55 0.93 -1.38
N PRO A 197 -18.17 2.01 -1.89
CA PRO A 197 -17.56 2.85 -2.92
C PRO A 197 -16.31 3.58 -2.43
N VAL A 198 -16.30 4.03 -1.17
CA VAL A 198 -15.13 4.69 -0.56
C VAL A 198 -13.98 3.69 -0.42
N ARG A 199 -14.27 2.45 0.00
CA ARG A 199 -13.26 1.39 0.12
C ARG A 199 -12.57 1.09 -1.22
N LEU A 200 -13.33 0.96 -2.31
CA LEU A 200 -12.78 0.78 -3.65
C LEU A 200 -11.99 2.02 -4.12
N ALA A 201 -12.53 3.21 -3.86
CA ALA A 201 -11.89 4.47 -4.18
C ALA A 201 -10.58 4.70 -3.42
N CYS A 202 -10.44 4.20 -2.19
CA CYS A 202 -9.19 4.26 -1.43
C CYS A 202 -8.04 3.59 -2.17
N ALA A 203 -8.26 2.40 -2.76
CA ALA A 203 -7.22 1.72 -3.52
C ALA A 203 -6.78 2.56 -4.74
N ALA A 204 -7.73 3.11 -5.48
CA ALA A 204 -7.45 3.97 -6.63
C ALA A 204 -6.77 5.29 -6.24
N GLY A 205 -7.22 5.94 -5.16
CA GLY A 205 -6.66 7.18 -4.65
C GLY A 205 -5.24 7.02 -4.12
N ILE A 206 -4.93 5.91 -3.43
CA ILE A 206 -3.56 5.57 -3.01
C ILE A 206 -2.67 5.35 -4.25
N GLY A 207 -3.19 4.65 -5.27
CA GLY A 207 -2.47 4.47 -6.54
C GLY A 207 -2.17 5.80 -7.24
N LEU A 208 -3.14 6.72 -7.29
CA LEU A 208 -2.96 8.04 -7.88
C LEU A 208 -1.98 8.90 -7.07
N PHE A 209 -2.03 8.83 -5.73
CA PHE A 209 -1.06 9.49 -4.85
C PHE A 209 0.37 8.99 -5.09
N ILE A 210 0.58 7.68 -5.18
CA ILE A 210 1.90 7.10 -5.46
C ILE A 210 2.39 7.46 -6.87
N ALA A 211 1.49 7.46 -7.87
CA ALA A 211 1.82 7.92 -9.21
C ALA A 211 2.24 9.39 -9.21
N PHE A 212 1.53 10.25 -8.46
CA PHE A 212 1.89 11.65 -8.29
C PHE A 212 3.27 11.82 -7.66
N VAL A 213 3.59 11.07 -6.59
CA VAL A 213 4.94 11.04 -6.00
C VAL A 213 5.99 10.60 -7.03
N GLY A 214 5.70 9.59 -7.84
CA GLY A 214 6.59 9.12 -8.92
C GLY A 214 6.79 10.12 -10.08
N LEU A 215 5.93 11.13 -10.22
CA LEU A 215 6.11 12.22 -11.18
C LEU A 215 6.97 13.36 -10.63
N GLN A 216 7.18 13.43 -9.31
CA GLN A 216 7.98 14.47 -8.67
C GLN A 216 9.48 14.23 -8.84
N VAL A 217 10.29 15.28 -8.63
CA VAL A 217 11.75 15.28 -8.84
C VAL A 217 12.47 14.37 -7.84
N HIS A 218 12.06 14.39 -6.57
CA HIS A 218 12.76 13.67 -5.50
C HIS A 218 12.65 12.14 -5.64
N GLN A 219 11.49 11.64 -6.09
CA GLN A 219 11.16 10.21 -6.07
C GLN A 219 11.04 9.58 -7.46
N GLY A 220 11.13 10.36 -8.54
CA GLY A 220 10.86 9.79 -9.85
C GLY A 220 11.28 10.61 -11.05
N LEU A 221 10.35 10.79 -11.99
CA LEU A 221 10.62 11.35 -13.32
C LEU A 221 11.02 12.83 -13.29
N GLY A 222 10.59 13.55 -12.26
CA GLY A 222 10.74 15.00 -12.18
C GLY A 222 9.95 15.75 -13.24
N LEU A 223 8.80 15.22 -13.67
CA LEU A 223 7.89 15.90 -14.60
C LEU A 223 7.06 16.98 -13.90
N VAL A 224 6.69 16.75 -12.64
CA VAL A 224 5.84 17.66 -11.85
C VAL A 224 6.68 18.30 -10.74
N GLY A 225 6.56 19.61 -10.58
CA GLY A 225 7.19 20.36 -9.50
C GLY A 225 6.36 21.55 -9.03
N PRO A 226 6.81 22.24 -7.97
CA PRO A 226 6.05 23.30 -7.33
C PRO A 226 6.02 24.56 -8.19
N ASP A 227 4.89 25.27 -8.16
CA ASP A 227 4.72 26.61 -8.74
C ASP A 227 3.87 27.49 -7.82
N PRO A 228 4.27 28.73 -7.52
CA PRO A 228 3.55 29.60 -6.59
C PRO A 228 2.17 30.05 -7.10
N ASN A 229 1.91 30.01 -8.42
CA ASN A 229 0.64 30.47 -8.99
C ASN A 229 -0.37 29.32 -9.18
N THR A 230 0.13 28.13 -9.49
CA THR A 230 -0.70 26.98 -9.91
C THR A 230 -0.55 25.76 -9.01
N LEU A 231 0.28 25.83 -7.96
CA LEU A 231 0.74 24.75 -7.07
C LEU A 231 1.61 23.71 -7.79
N VAL A 232 1.21 23.26 -8.98
CA VAL A 232 1.92 22.26 -9.79
C VAL A 232 2.17 22.76 -11.20
N THR A 233 3.42 22.62 -11.66
CA THR A 233 3.83 22.96 -13.03
C THR A 233 4.63 21.84 -13.67
N VAL A 234 4.72 21.88 -15.01
CA VAL A 234 5.59 21.00 -15.78
C VAL A 234 7.04 21.43 -15.54
N THR A 235 7.86 20.50 -15.08
CA THR A 235 9.28 20.72 -14.76
C THR A 235 10.18 19.90 -15.70
N ALA A 236 10.99 18.98 -15.18
CA ALA A 236 12.01 18.21 -15.90
C ALA A 236 13.15 19.09 -16.46
N CYS A 237 13.73 19.93 -15.61
CA CYS A 237 14.73 20.92 -16.01
C CYS A 237 16.15 20.43 -15.73
N ALA A 238 17.13 20.91 -16.51
CA ALA A 238 18.53 20.52 -16.31
C ALA A 238 19.09 20.97 -14.94
N THR A 239 18.57 22.08 -14.42
CA THR A 239 18.91 22.63 -13.11
C THR A 239 17.63 23.02 -12.36
N THR A 240 17.57 22.60 -11.09
CA THR A 240 16.50 22.94 -10.14
C THR A 240 17.08 23.74 -8.99
N ASN A 241 16.29 24.64 -8.43
CA ASN A 241 16.66 25.32 -7.20
C ASN A 241 16.64 24.30 -6.04
N PRO A 242 17.76 24.09 -5.33
CA PRO A 242 17.82 23.10 -4.24
C PRO A 242 16.92 23.46 -3.05
N ALA A 243 16.55 24.74 -2.87
CA ALA A 243 15.71 25.18 -1.75
C ALA A 243 14.21 25.20 -2.08
N THR A 244 13.83 25.64 -3.29
CA THR A 244 12.42 25.79 -3.67
C THR A 244 11.91 24.67 -4.58
N GLY A 245 12.79 23.85 -5.16
CA GLY A 245 12.43 22.84 -6.15
C GLY A 245 12.03 23.42 -7.51
N GLU A 246 12.12 24.74 -7.68
CA GLU A 246 11.71 25.42 -8.91
C GLU A 246 12.68 25.15 -10.06
N CYS A 247 12.12 25.13 -11.26
CA CYS A 247 12.85 24.94 -12.50
C CYS A 247 13.62 26.21 -12.92
N LEU A 248 14.95 26.14 -13.01
CA LEU A 248 15.79 27.25 -13.48
C LEU A 248 16.29 27.07 -14.92
N GLY A 249 16.42 25.81 -15.36
CA GLY A 249 17.07 25.44 -16.63
C GLY A 249 16.17 25.19 -17.84
N GLY A 250 14.95 25.72 -17.84
CA GLY A 250 13.94 25.46 -18.89
C GLY A 250 13.28 24.08 -18.80
N THR A 251 12.01 23.98 -19.21
CA THR A 251 11.18 22.79 -19.03
C THR A 251 11.55 21.63 -19.97
N MET A 252 11.39 20.39 -19.51
CA MET A 252 11.61 19.14 -20.26
C MET A 252 13.01 18.96 -20.90
N ARG A 253 14.04 19.60 -20.34
CA ARG A 253 15.44 19.50 -20.77
C ARG A 253 16.30 18.51 -19.96
N SER A 254 15.73 17.90 -18.92
CA SER A 254 16.47 16.97 -18.07
C SER A 254 16.74 15.63 -18.80
N PRO A 255 18.01 15.18 -18.89
CA PRO A 255 18.33 13.90 -19.51
C PRO A 255 17.84 12.71 -18.66
N THR A 256 17.75 12.86 -17.32
CA THR A 256 17.23 11.80 -16.43
C THR A 256 15.74 11.58 -16.62
N PHE A 257 14.98 12.65 -16.90
CA PHE A 257 13.55 12.57 -17.25
C PHE A 257 13.32 11.75 -18.52
N TRP A 258 14.08 12.01 -19.59
CA TRP A 258 13.94 11.29 -20.85
C TRP A 258 14.32 9.82 -20.71
N LEU A 259 15.39 9.51 -19.96
CA LEU A 259 15.75 8.13 -19.67
C LEU A 259 14.66 7.40 -18.87
N GLY A 260 14.12 8.04 -17.83
CA GLY A 260 13.00 7.49 -17.07
C GLY A 260 11.74 7.29 -17.94
N SER A 261 11.45 8.23 -18.84
CA SER A 261 10.33 8.12 -19.78
C SER A 261 10.48 6.94 -20.75
N VAL A 262 11.71 6.66 -21.21
CA VAL A 262 12.01 5.43 -21.97
C VAL A 262 11.75 4.19 -21.09
N GLY A 263 12.17 4.23 -19.82
CA GLY A 263 11.82 3.18 -18.85
C GLY A 263 10.31 2.95 -18.74
N PHE A 264 9.51 4.02 -18.64
CA PHE A 264 8.05 3.94 -18.61
C PHE A 264 7.47 3.28 -19.87
N LEU A 265 7.98 3.62 -21.05
CA LEU A 265 7.55 3.01 -22.31
C LEU A 265 7.91 1.53 -22.38
N VAL A 266 9.09 1.14 -21.90
CA VAL A 266 9.51 -0.26 -21.83
C VAL A 266 8.60 -1.06 -20.89
N ILE A 267 8.30 -0.53 -19.70
CA ILE A 267 7.36 -1.17 -18.76
C ILE A 267 5.99 -1.31 -19.41
N SER A 268 5.47 -0.24 -20.02
CA SER A 268 4.17 -0.23 -20.69
C SER A 268 4.08 -1.25 -21.82
N PHE A 269 5.12 -1.31 -22.66
CA PHE A 269 5.19 -2.28 -23.76
C PHE A 269 5.30 -3.72 -23.25
N GLY A 270 6.11 -3.96 -22.22
CA GLY A 270 6.23 -5.26 -21.58
C GLY A 270 4.90 -5.74 -21.00
N LEU A 271 4.19 -4.86 -20.29
CA LEU A 271 2.87 -5.15 -19.73
C LEU A 271 1.82 -5.39 -20.83
N MET A 272 1.85 -4.61 -21.92
CA MET A 272 0.99 -4.82 -23.10
C MET A 272 1.21 -6.21 -23.71
N LYS A 273 2.46 -6.71 -23.71
CA LYS A 273 2.80 -8.05 -24.18
C LYS A 273 2.62 -9.15 -23.12
N ASN A 274 2.05 -8.83 -21.95
CA ASN A 274 1.88 -9.74 -20.82
C ASN A 274 3.20 -10.41 -20.38
N VAL A 275 4.32 -9.71 -20.50
CA VAL A 275 5.62 -10.19 -20.05
C VAL A 275 5.67 -10.09 -18.52
N LYS A 276 5.99 -11.21 -17.86
CA LYS A 276 6.09 -11.27 -16.40
C LYS A 276 7.31 -10.48 -15.92
N GLY A 277 7.17 -9.71 -14.85
CA GLY A 277 8.26 -8.88 -14.33
C GLY A 277 8.60 -7.64 -15.17
N SER A 278 7.71 -7.21 -16.06
CA SER A 278 7.91 -6.03 -16.93
C SER A 278 8.33 -4.77 -16.18
N ILE A 279 7.82 -4.58 -14.96
CA ILE A 279 8.19 -3.46 -14.09
C ILE A 279 9.69 -3.49 -13.76
N ILE A 280 10.23 -4.66 -13.38
CA ILE A 280 11.66 -4.82 -13.08
C ILE A 280 12.51 -4.59 -14.32
N TYR A 281 12.12 -5.10 -15.49
CA TYR A 281 12.92 -4.91 -16.71
C TYR A 281 13.11 -3.43 -17.06
N GLY A 282 12.08 -2.60 -16.85
CA GLY A 282 12.22 -1.15 -16.99
C GLY A 282 13.16 -0.52 -15.96
N ILE A 283 13.02 -0.89 -14.68
CA ILE A 283 13.90 -0.40 -13.61
C ILE A 283 15.36 -0.79 -13.92
N VAL A 284 15.62 -2.05 -14.25
CA VAL A 284 16.95 -2.57 -14.56
C VAL A 284 17.55 -1.86 -15.77
N LEU A 285 16.78 -1.66 -16.83
CA LEU A 285 17.25 -0.95 -18.03
C LEU A 285 17.72 0.47 -17.70
N VAL A 286 16.89 1.25 -17.00
CA VAL A 286 17.22 2.63 -16.62
C VAL A 286 18.41 2.65 -15.65
N THR A 287 18.42 1.73 -14.69
CA THR A 287 19.48 1.62 -13.67
C THR A 287 20.82 1.28 -14.29
N VAL A 288 20.89 0.30 -15.21
CA VAL A 288 22.12 -0.11 -15.88
C VAL A 288 22.69 1.04 -16.72
N ILE A 289 21.84 1.77 -17.45
CA ILE A 289 22.28 2.96 -18.21
C ILE A 289 22.85 4.04 -17.27
N SER A 290 22.22 4.21 -16.10
CA SER A 290 22.68 5.17 -15.08
C SER A 290 23.92 4.75 -14.30
N TRP A 291 24.39 3.51 -14.39
CA TRP A 291 25.66 3.09 -13.77
C TRP A 291 26.89 3.52 -14.55
N PHE A 292 26.77 3.81 -15.85
CA PHE A 292 27.90 4.28 -16.66
C PHE A 292 28.33 5.68 -16.23
N ARG A 293 29.55 5.78 -15.67
CA ARG A 293 30.19 7.06 -15.29
C ARG A 293 30.53 7.88 -16.54
N GLY A 294 30.44 9.21 -16.41
CA GLY A 294 30.74 10.15 -17.50
C GLY A 294 29.55 10.50 -18.40
N THR A 295 28.36 9.99 -18.12
CA THR A 295 27.12 10.38 -18.80
C THR A 295 26.33 11.41 -17.98
N ALA A 296 25.50 12.22 -18.64
CA ALA A 296 24.64 13.20 -17.95
C ALA A 296 23.52 12.57 -17.10
N VAL A 297 23.36 11.24 -17.17
CA VAL A 297 22.33 10.45 -16.46
C VAL A 297 22.94 9.54 -15.38
N THR A 298 24.21 9.75 -15.05
CA THR A 298 24.94 8.86 -14.15
C THR A 298 24.47 9.02 -12.69
N TYR A 299 24.29 7.89 -12.01
CA TYR A 299 24.07 7.86 -10.56
C TYR A 299 25.38 8.00 -9.75
N PHE A 300 26.52 7.83 -10.42
CA PHE A 300 27.87 7.92 -9.85
C PHE A 300 28.64 9.10 -10.47
N PRO A 301 28.25 10.35 -10.18
CA PRO A 301 29.00 11.51 -10.65
C PRO A 301 30.43 11.47 -10.12
N SER A 302 31.38 12.11 -10.81
CA SER A 302 32.77 12.21 -10.36
C SER A 302 32.95 13.26 -9.26
N THR A 303 32.17 13.09 -8.20
CA THR A 303 32.26 13.83 -6.94
C THR A 303 32.67 12.85 -5.84
N PRO A 304 33.25 13.32 -4.71
CA PRO A 304 33.65 12.44 -3.61
C PRO A 304 32.52 11.51 -3.14
N LEU A 305 31.29 12.01 -3.16
CA LEU A 305 30.10 11.26 -2.80
C LEU A 305 29.71 10.22 -3.86
N GLY A 306 29.83 10.54 -5.14
CA GLY A 306 29.61 9.57 -6.21
C GLY A 306 30.67 8.46 -6.22
N ASP A 307 31.91 8.78 -5.82
CA ASP A 307 32.97 7.79 -5.63
C ASP A 307 32.69 6.85 -4.44
N GLU A 308 32.18 7.36 -3.31
CA GLU A 308 31.76 6.52 -2.19
C GLU A 308 30.61 5.59 -2.58
N ARG A 309 29.58 6.11 -3.27
CA ARG A 309 28.47 5.31 -3.80
C ARG A 309 28.97 4.21 -4.75
N PHE A 310 29.94 4.53 -5.61
CA PHE A 310 30.52 3.59 -6.55
C PHE A 310 31.38 2.52 -5.87
N ASN A 311 32.14 2.88 -4.83
CA ASN A 311 32.92 1.91 -4.07
C ASN A 311 32.02 0.93 -3.31
N TYR A 312 30.92 1.42 -2.73
CA TYR A 312 29.92 0.54 -2.12
C TYR A 312 29.26 -0.38 -3.16
N PHE A 313 28.90 0.16 -4.33
CA PHE A 313 28.34 -0.63 -5.43
C PHE A 313 29.26 -1.80 -5.86
N LYS A 314 30.59 -1.60 -5.88
CA LYS A 314 31.58 -2.64 -6.22
C LYS A 314 31.62 -3.80 -5.24
N GLU A 315 31.14 -3.63 -4.01
CA GLU A 315 31.17 -4.71 -3.02
C GLU A 315 30.18 -5.83 -3.42
N VAL A 316 29.21 -5.56 -4.32
CA VAL A 316 28.19 -6.47 -4.94
C VAL A 316 27.34 -7.24 -3.92
N VAL A 317 27.98 -7.94 -3.00
CA VAL A 317 27.44 -8.62 -1.84
C VAL A 317 28.10 -8.05 -0.58
N ASP A 318 27.29 -7.40 0.26
CA ASP A 318 27.71 -6.96 1.60
C ASP A 318 26.56 -7.15 2.60
N PHE A 319 26.93 -7.41 3.85
CA PHE A 319 26.03 -7.51 4.98
C PHE A 319 26.07 -6.21 5.79
N HIS A 320 25.34 -5.22 5.31
CA HIS A 320 25.19 -3.96 6.03
C HIS A 320 24.34 -4.18 7.30
N LYS A 321 24.95 -3.97 8.47
CA LYS A 321 24.23 -4.00 9.75
C LYS A 321 23.59 -2.64 9.99
N ILE A 322 22.32 -2.63 10.40
CA ILE A 322 21.62 -1.39 10.78
C ILE A 322 22.35 -0.77 11.97
N LYS A 323 22.85 0.46 11.82
CA LYS A 323 23.58 1.17 12.89
C LYS A 323 22.81 2.34 13.47
N SER A 324 22.05 3.04 12.63
CA SER A 324 21.36 4.27 12.99
C SER A 324 19.90 3.98 13.33
N THR A 325 19.15 3.36 12.41
CA THR A 325 17.68 3.38 12.48
C THR A 325 17.03 2.37 13.44
N ALA A 326 17.73 1.29 13.80
CA ALA A 326 17.18 0.23 14.66
C ALA A 326 17.02 0.70 16.11
N GLY A 327 15.80 0.63 16.64
CA GLY A 327 15.49 1.01 18.02
C GLY A 327 15.62 2.51 18.31
N ALA A 328 15.62 3.36 17.28
CA ALA A 328 15.79 4.80 17.39
C ALA A 328 14.53 5.51 17.90
N PHE A 329 14.05 5.14 19.09
CA PHE A 329 12.84 5.70 19.70
C PHE A 329 13.17 6.85 20.64
N SER A 330 12.42 7.95 20.54
CA SER A 330 12.46 9.02 21.52
C SER A 330 11.06 9.30 22.06
N PHE A 331 10.86 9.03 23.35
CA PHE A 331 9.63 9.36 24.09
C PHE A 331 9.72 10.71 24.82
N ALA A 332 10.83 11.44 24.66
CA ALA A 332 11.09 12.67 25.43
C ALA A 332 10.04 13.78 25.19
N ASN A 333 9.45 13.84 23.99
CA ASN A 333 8.45 14.86 23.61
C ASN A 333 7.04 14.29 23.45
N PHE A 334 6.74 13.13 24.03
CA PHE A 334 5.48 12.42 23.76
C PHE A 334 4.22 13.13 24.29
N ASN A 335 4.37 14.10 25.20
CA ASN A 335 3.24 14.84 25.79
C ASN A 335 2.76 16.04 24.95
N ARG A 336 3.29 16.25 23.73
CA ARG A 336 2.84 17.34 22.86
C ARG A 336 1.53 17.00 22.16
N THR A 337 0.68 18.00 21.95
CA THR A 337 -0.60 17.84 21.22
C THR A 337 -0.38 17.30 19.80
N GLU A 338 0.69 17.71 19.14
CA GLU A 338 1.08 17.26 17.78
C GLU A 338 1.29 15.75 17.70
N VAL A 339 1.87 15.15 18.74
CA VAL A 339 2.12 13.70 18.83
C VAL A 339 0.79 12.95 18.90
N TRP A 340 -0.18 13.44 19.69
CA TRP A 340 -1.51 12.85 19.78
C TRP A 340 -2.29 12.98 18.49
N VAL A 341 -2.22 14.13 17.81
CA VAL A 341 -2.85 14.32 16.50
C VAL A 341 -2.23 13.38 15.47
N ALA A 342 -0.91 13.24 15.44
CA ALA A 342 -0.20 12.30 14.57
C ALA A 342 -0.59 10.85 14.86
N LEU A 343 -0.66 10.46 16.14
CA LEU A 343 -1.05 9.12 16.57
C LEU A 343 -2.48 8.78 16.11
N VAL A 344 -3.44 9.67 16.38
CA VAL A 344 -4.83 9.47 15.94
C VAL A 344 -4.89 9.41 14.42
N THR A 345 -4.11 10.25 13.73
CA THR A 345 -4.09 10.29 12.27
C THR A 345 -3.56 9.00 11.65
N LEU A 346 -2.41 8.53 12.12
CA LEU A 346 -1.83 7.26 11.69
C LEU A 346 -2.76 6.10 11.99
N LEU A 347 -3.33 6.05 13.21
CA LEU A 347 -4.25 4.98 13.62
C LEU A 347 -5.46 4.89 12.68
N TYR A 348 -6.13 6.00 12.36
CA TYR A 348 -7.30 5.93 11.48
C TYR A 348 -6.91 5.67 10.02
N VAL A 349 -5.77 6.20 9.54
CA VAL A 349 -5.26 5.91 8.19
C VAL A 349 -4.95 4.43 8.05
N ASP A 350 -4.35 3.81 9.07
CA ASP A 350 -4.05 2.37 9.07
C ASP A 350 -5.35 1.54 9.13
N ILE A 351 -6.24 1.89 10.06
CA ILE A 351 -7.58 1.29 10.17
C ILE A 351 -8.31 1.31 8.82
N LEU A 352 -8.40 2.47 8.16
CA LEU A 352 -9.25 2.64 6.98
C LEU A 352 -8.54 2.17 5.70
N GLY A 353 -7.27 2.52 5.53
CA GLY A 353 -6.48 2.25 4.33
C GLY A 353 -6.02 0.80 4.24
N VAL A 354 -5.33 0.29 5.27
CA VAL A 354 -4.75 -1.06 5.22
C VAL A 354 -5.85 -2.11 5.27
N THR A 355 -6.90 -1.89 6.06
CA THR A 355 -8.05 -2.77 6.07
C THR A 355 -8.78 -2.79 4.72
N ALA A 356 -8.91 -1.63 4.05
CA ALA A 356 -9.49 -1.58 2.70
C ALA A 356 -8.67 -2.41 1.71
N ILE A 357 -7.34 -2.24 1.68
CA ILE A 357 -6.47 -3.00 0.78
C ILE A 357 -6.53 -4.49 1.10
N LEU A 358 -6.43 -4.88 2.37
CA LEU A 358 -6.49 -6.29 2.77
C LEU A 358 -7.81 -6.94 2.34
N TYR A 359 -8.93 -6.23 2.51
CA TYR A 359 -10.24 -6.71 2.06
C TYR A 359 -10.30 -6.82 0.53
N THR A 360 -9.90 -5.78 -0.21
CA THR A 360 -9.89 -5.80 -1.68
C THR A 360 -9.00 -6.93 -2.21
N MET A 361 -7.88 -7.23 -1.55
CA MET A 361 -7.02 -8.34 -1.92
C MET A 361 -7.62 -9.70 -1.59
N ALA A 362 -8.32 -9.82 -0.46
CA ALA A 362 -9.09 -11.01 -0.14
C ALA A 362 -10.22 -11.25 -1.16
N GLU A 363 -10.90 -10.18 -1.59
CA GLU A 363 -11.96 -10.23 -2.60
C GLU A 363 -11.43 -10.65 -3.97
N LEU A 364 -10.32 -10.04 -4.42
CA LEU A 364 -9.63 -10.42 -5.67
C LEU A 364 -9.12 -11.87 -5.64
N GLY A 365 -8.76 -12.38 -4.47
CA GLY A 365 -8.36 -13.77 -4.25
C GLY A 365 -9.52 -14.75 -4.13
N GLY A 366 -10.77 -14.27 -4.04
CA GLY A 366 -11.95 -15.10 -3.81
C GLY A 366 -12.04 -15.69 -2.41
N PHE A 367 -11.49 -14.99 -1.41
CA PHE A 367 -11.47 -15.42 0.00
C PHE A 367 -12.59 -14.78 0.85
N THR A 368 -13.44 -13.94 0.25
CA THR A 368 -14.52 -13.21 0.93
C THR A 368 -15.84 -13.98 0.92
N ASP A 369 -16.53 -13.98 2.05
CA ASP A 369 -17.89 -14.50 2.24
C ASP A 369 -18.94 -13.41 1.99
N ASP A 370 -20.19 -13.80 1.70
CA ASP A 370 -21.36 -12.91 1.55
C ASP A 370 -21.63 -12.01 2.78
N ARG A 371 -21.09 -12.38 3.95
CA ARG A 371 -21.21 -11.60 5.19
C ARG A 371 -20.14 -10.50 5.33
N GLY A 372 -19.32 -10.28 4.30
CA GLY A 372 -18.24 -9.29 4.33
C GLY A 372 -17.11 -9.65 5.28
N ARG A 373 -16.80 -10.94 5.41
CA ARG A 373 -15.64 -11.50 6.14
C ARG A 373 -14.76 -12.25 5.17
N PHE A 374 -13.50 -12.49 5.52
CA PHE A 374 -12.65 -13.37 4.72
C PHE A 374 -11.91 -14.40 5.57
N GLU A 375 -11.49 -15.51 4.95
CA GLU A 375 -10.80 -16.60 5.66
C GLU A 375 -9.48 -16.09 6.28
N GLY A 376 -9.31 -16.30 7.58
CA GLY A 376 -8.10 -15.86 8.29
C GLY A 376 -8.08 -14.39 8.67
N GLU A 377 -9.21 -13.66 8.57
CA GLU A 377 -9.29 -12.21 8.85
C GLU A 377 -8.62 -11.79 10.15
N TYR A 378 -8.90 -12.49 11.26
CA TYR A 378 -8.36 -12.15 12.57
C TYR A 378 -6.83 -12.26 12.60
N MET A 379 -6.28 -13.37 12.10
CA MET A 379 -4.82 -13.58 12.08
C MET A 379 -4.14 -12.61 11.11
N ALA A 380 -4.76 -12.31 9.97
CA ALA A 380 -4.23 -11.34 9.02
C ALA A 380 -4.09 -9.94 9.67
N TYR A 381 -5.10 -9.51 10.42
CA TYR A 381 -5.05 -8.24 11.16
C TYR A 381 -4.03 -8.23 12.30
N MET A 382 -3.87 -9.34 13.02
CA MET A 382 -2.86 -9.46 14.08
C MET A 382 -1.44 -9.42 13.51
N VAL A 383 -1.21 -10.10 12.39
CA VAL A 383 0.07 -10.08 11.67
C VAL A 383 0.40 -8.67 11.21
N ASP A 384 -0.57 -7.98 10.62
CA ASP A 384 -0.41 -6.62 10.10
C ASP A 384 -0.01 -5.63 11.20
N ALA A 385 -0.74 -5.61 12.32
CA ALA A 385 -0.41 -4.75 13.46
C ALA A 385 0.94 -5.12 14.12
N GLY A 386 1.21 -6.42 14.30
CA GLY A 386 2.48 -6.90 14.85
C GLY A 386 3.67 -6.58 13.95
N SER A 387 3.47 -6.65 12.62
CA SER A 387 4.48 -6.30 11.63
C SER A 387 4.77 -4.80 11.63
N THR A 388 3.77 -3.95 11.88
CA THR A 388 3.96 -2.50 12.04
C THR A 388 4.83 -2.17 13.24
N MET A 389 4.66 -2.88 14.37
CA MET A 389 5.54 -2.73 15.52
C MET A 389 6.98 -3.16 15.23
N VAL A 390 7.16 -4.29 14.53
CA VAL A 390 8.50 -4.77 14.14
C VAL A 390 9.14 -3.83 13.13
N GLY A 391 8.36 -3.31 12.18
CA GLY A 391 8.80 -2.34 11.18
C GLY A 391 9.31 -1.05 11.82
N SER A 392 8.54 -0.45 12.74
CA SER A 392 8.96 0.76 13.45
C SER A 392 10.21 0.53 14.31
N ALA A 393 10.37 -0.66 14.89
CA ALA A 393 11.59 -1.04 15.60
C ALA A 393 12.83 -1.15 14.70
N LEU A 394 12.66 -1.47 13.42
CA LEU A 394 13.75 -1.48 12.43
C LEU A 394 14.00 -0.09 11.81
N GLY A 395 13.10 0.87 12.03
CA GLY A 395 13.17 2.22 11.49
C GLY A 395 12.39 2.44 10.19
N VAL A 396 11.45 1.56 9.84
CA VAL A 396 10.51 1.78 8.73
C VAL A 396 9.13 2.14 9.26
N SER A 397 8.26 2.70 8.41
CA SER A 397 6.90 3.01 8.82
C SER A 397 6.01 1.75 8.89
N THR A 398 4.70 1.96 9.10
CA THR A 398 3.64 0.96 9.08
C THR A 398 3.79 -0.02 7.92
N THR A 399 3.73 -1.32 8.21
CA THR A 399 3.70 -2.35 7.18
C THR A 399 2.27 -2.59 6.73
N ALA A 400 2.06 -2.80 5.44
CA ALA A 400 0.75 -3.11 4.90
C ALA A 400 0.84 -4.24 3.87
N THR A 401 -0.32 -4.77 3.52
CA THR A 401 -0.46 -5.69 2.39
C THR A 401 -0.33 -4.96 1.07
N TYR A 402 0.42 -5.55 0.14
CA TYR A 402 0.67 -4.97 -1.18
C TYR A 402 -0.28 -5.51 -2.24
N VAL A 403 -0.81 -4.61 -3.07
CA VAL A 403 -1.76 -4.91 -4.16
C VAL A 403 -1.13 -5.72 -5.30
N GLU A 404 0.19 -5.65 -5.41
CA GLU A 404 1.07 -6.39 -6.30
C GLU A 404 0.95 -7.91 -6.09
N SER A 405 0.51 -8.34 -4.89
CA SER A 405 0.17 -9.74 -4.63
C SER A 405 -0.92 -10.28 -5.57
N SER A 406 -1.68 -9.39 -6.23
CA SER A 406 -2.64 -9.77 -7.27
C SER A 406 -1.99 -10.40 -8.49
N ALA A 407 -0.73 -10.07 -8.80
CA ALA A 407 0.03 -10.71 -9.86
C ALA A 407 0.30 -12.19 -9.53
N GLY A 408 0.70 -12.49 -8.29
CA GLY A 408 0.86 -13.88 -7.84
C GLY A 408 -0.46 -14.63 -7.78
N MET A 409 -1.55 -13.99 -7.34
CA MET A 409 -2.88 -14.61 -7.35
C MET A 409 -3.34 -14.95 -8.77
N ARG A 410 -3.04 -14.10 -9.77
CA ARG A 410 -3.32 -14.38 -11.18
C ARG A 410 -2.49 -15.54 -11.75
N GLU A 411 -1.29 -15.78 -11.21
CA GLU A 411 -0.50 -16.98 -11.54
C GLU A 411 -1.03 -18.26 -10.89
N GLY A 412 -2.06 -18.16 -10.04
CA GLY A 412 -2.71 -19.28 -9.37
C GLY A 412 -2.29 -19.47 -7.91
N GLY A 413 -1.56 -18.51 -7.32
CA GLY A 413 -1.24 -18.52 -5.90
C GLY A 413 -2.49 -18.31 -5.03
N ARG A 414 -2.72 -19.23 -4.09
CA ARG A 414 -3.91 -19.24 -3.24
C ARG A 414 -3.62 -19.49 -1.76
N THR A 415 -2.38 -19.80 -1.40
CA THR A 415 -2.03 -20.17 -0.02
C THR A 415 -0.95 -19.25 0.54
N GLY A 416 -0.77 -19.32 1.86
CA GLY A 416 0.35 -18.67 2.55
C GLY A 416 1.73 -19.10 2.05
N LEU A 417 1.84 -20.20 1.31
CA LEU A 417 3.11 -20.61 0.70
C LEU A 417 3.62 -19.57 -0.31
N THR A 418 2.71 -18.91 -1.03
CA THR A 418 3.05 -17.76 -1.88
C THR A 418 3.72 -16.65 -1.06
N ALA A 419 3.16 -16.29 0.09
CA ALA A 419 3.73 -15.26 0.99
C ALA A 419 5.07 -15.72 1.61
N MET A 420 5.22 -17.01 1.91
CA MET A 420 6.50 -17.57 2.36
C MET A 420 7.59 -17.42 1.30
N VAL A 421 7.27 -17.68 0.03
CA VAL A 421 8.21 -17.50 -1.07
C VAL A 421 8.61 -16.04 -1.23
N VAL A 422 7.67 -15.10 -1.07
CA VAL A 422 7.96 -13.66 -1.05
C VAL A 422 8.92 -13.31 0.09
N GLY A 423 8.68 -13.82 1.30
CA GLY A 423 9.59 -13.64 2.45
C GLY A 423 10.99 -14.20 2.21
N LEU A 424 11.10 -15.36 1.55
CA LEU A 424 12.39 -15.94 1.14
C LEU A 424 13.13 -15.06 0.13
N TYR A 425 12.42 -14.43 -0.82
CA TYR A 425 13.05 -13.51 -1.75
C TYR A 425 13.49 -12.19 -1.11
N PHE A 426 12.73 -11.67 -0.14
CA PHE A 426 13.22 -10.57 0.69
C PHE A 426 14.50 -10.98 1.43
N PHE A 427 14.51 -12.15 2.06
CA PHE A 427 15.73 -12.67 2.69
C PHE A 427 16.91 -12.77 1.71
N ALA A 428 16.68 -13.31 0.50
CA ALA A 428 17.71 -13.39 -0.54
C ALA A 428 18.20 -12.00 -1.00
N SER A 429 17.35 -10.98 -0.94
CA SER A 429 17.70 -9.60 -1.30
C SER A 429 18.67 -8.96 -0.32
N LEU A 430 18.77 -9.46 0.92
CA LEU A 430 19.69 -8.96 1.94
C LEU A 430 21.15 -9.05 1.46
N PHE A 431 21.49 -10.11 0.73
CA PHE A 431 22.82 -10.31 0.15
C PHE A 431 23.14 -9.34 -0.99
N PHE A 432 22.14 -8.74 -1.63
CA PHE A 432 22.32 -7.83 -2.76
C PHE A 432 22.05 -6.36 -2.37
N THR A 433 22.18 -6.03 -1.08
CA THR A 433 21.96 -4.67 -0.55
C THR A 433 22.75 -3.59 -1.30
N PRO A 434 24.06 -3.77 -1.61
CA PRO A 434 24.82 -2.77 -2.37
C PRO A 434 24.21 -2.47 -3.74
N LEU A 435 23.76 -3.51 -4.45
CA LEU A 435 23.11 -3.40 -5.75
C LEU A 435 21.79 -2.63 -5.66
N LEU A 436 20.95 -2.97 -4.67
CA LEU A 436 19.63 -2.38 -4.49
C LEU A 436 19.68 -0.92 -4.00
N SER A 437 20.70 -0.56 -3.21
CA SER A 437 20.92 0.83 -2.78
C SER A 437 21.34 1.76 -3.93
N SER A 438 21.86 1.20 -5.01
CA SER A 438 22.40 1.90 -6.18
C SER A 438 21.36 2.16 -7.28
N VAL A 439 20.08 1.89 -7.00
CA VAL A 439 18.97 2.18 -7.91
C VAL A 439 18.66 3.68 -7.85
N PRO A 440 18.72 4.41 -8.98
CA PRO A 440 18.45 5.84 -8.99
C PRO A 440 16.94 6.15 -8.91
N PRO A 441 16.54 7.32 -8.36
CA PRO A 441 15.13 7.71 -8.25
C PRO A 441 14.38 7.75 -9.59
N TRP A 442 15.02 8.22 -10.67
CA TRP A 442 14.40 8.29 -12.00
C TRP A 442 14.17 6.91 -12.66
N ALA A 443 14.78 5.83 -12.15
CA ALA A 443 14.41 4.46 -12.55
C ALA A 443 13.13 4.00 -11.84
N ILE A 444 12.89 4.49 -10.63
CA ILE A 444 11.78 4.11 -9.77
C ILE A 444 10.51 4.86 -10.17
N GLY A 445 10.59 6.16 -10.48
CA GLY A 445 9.44 6.98 -10.88
C GLY A 445 8.50 6.32 -11.90
N PRO A 446 9.00 5.83 -13.05
CA PRO A 446 8.21 5.11 -14.04
C PRO A 446 7.40 3.93 -13.48
N SER A 447 8.01 3.17 -12.57
CA SER A 447 7.35 2.02 -11.93
C SER A 447 6.21 2.47 -11.03
N LEU A 448 6.38 3.54 -10.25
CA LEU A 448 5.34 4.10 -9.38
C LEU A 448 4.14 4.61 -10.19
N VAL A 449 4.40 5.29 -11.31
CA VAL A 449 3.34 5.76 -12.23
C VAL A 449 2.58 4.56 -12.80
N MET A 450 3.27 3.50 -13.22
CA MET A 450 2.64 2.30 -13.74
C MET A 450 1.86 1.51 -12.68
N VAL A 451 2.35 1.44 -11.45
CA VAL A 451 1.62 0.84 -10.31
C VAL A 451 0.31 1.60 -10.08
N GLY A 452 0.35 2.94 -10.05
CA GLY A 452 -0.86 3.75 -9.96
C GLY A 452 -1.85 3.48 -11.10
N ALA A 453 -1.36 3.36 -12.34
CA ALA A 453 -2.20 3.00 -13.49
C ALA A 453 -2.86 1.61 -13.34
N LEU A 454 -2.17 0.63 -12.74
CA LEU A 454 -2.74 -0.70 -12.48
C LEU A 454 -3.83 -0.68 -11.39
N MET A 455 -3.65 0.16 -10.37
CA MET A 455 -4.64 0.33 -9.28
C MET A 455 -5.92 1.04 -9.74
N MET A 456 -5.85 1.87 -10.78
CA MET A 456 -7.03 2.51 -11.38
C MET A 456 -8.02 1.50 -11.96
N LYS A 457 -7.66 0.23 -12.15
CA LYS A 457 -8.60 -0.82 -12.60
C LYS A 457 -9.80 -0.98 -11.65
N VAL A 458 -9.60 -0.78 -10.35
CA VAL A 458 -10.64 -0.91 -9.31
C VAL A 458 -11.75 0.14 -9.44
N VAL A 459 -11.44 1.28 -10.08
CA VAL A 459 -12.40 2.37 -10.34
C VAL A 459 -13.59 1.89 -11.20
N ARG A 460 -13.39 0.87 -12.04
CA ARG A 460 -14.44 0.28 -12.87
C ARG A 460 -15.53 -0.42 -12.04
N ASP A 461 -15.18 -0.93 -10.86
CA ASP A 461 -16.10 -1.70 -10.02
C ASP A 461 -17.02 -0.78 -9.17
N ILE A 462 -16.83 0.54 -9.28
CA ILE A 462 -17.65 1.56 -8.63
C ILE A 462 -18.86 1.87 -9.51
N ASN A 463 -20.06 1.94 -8.92
CA ASN A 463 -21.27 2.30 -9.65
C ASN A 463 -21.35 3.82 -9.89
N TRP A 464 -20.85 4.26 -11.04
CA TRP A 464 -20.83 5.67 -11.43
C TRP A 464 -22.21 6.25 -11.82
N GLU A 465 -23.19 5.40 -12.14
CA GLU A 465 -24.55 5.85 -12.46
C GLU A 465 -25.27 6.36 -11.20
N ASN A 466 -24.93 5.79 -10.04
CA ASN A 466 -25.43 6.26 -8.76
C ASN A 466 -24.51 7.35 -8.20
N LEU A 467 -24.94 8.63 -8.29
CA LEU A 467 -24.19 9.76 -7.75
C LEU A 467 -23.90 9.65 -6.24
N LYS A 468 -24.70 8.89 -5.47
CA LYS A 468 -24.46 8.64 -4.04
C LYS A 468 -23.22 7.77 -3.79
N GLU A 469 -22.80 7.00 -4.78
CA GLU A 469 -21.61 6.16 -4.74
C GLU A 469 -20.46 6.81 -5.52
N GLY A 470 -20.74 7.32 -6.72
CA GLY A 470 -19.75 7.94 -7.59
C GLY A 470 -19.12 9.21 -7.04
N VAL A 471 -19.91 10.13 -6.44
CA VAL A 471 -19.36 11.41 -5.93
C VAL A 471 -18.42 11.20 -4.74
N PRO A 472 -18.78 10.41 -3.70
CA PRO A 472 -17.84 10.08 -2.62
C PRO A 472 -16.57 9.41 -3.10
N ALA A 473 -16.68 8.48 -4.06
CA ALA A 473 -15.52 7.82 -4.66
C ALA A 473 -14.60 8.82 -5.38
N PHE A 474 -15.18 9.72 -6.18
CA PHE A 474 -14.44 10.76 -6.88
C PHE A 474 -13.68 11.69 -5.92
N VAL A 475 -14.35 12.17 -4.87
CA VAL A 475 -13.74 13.05 -3.85
C VAL A 475 -12.61 12.33 -3.14
N THR A 476 -12.78 11.05 -2.82
CA THR A 476 -11.72 10.22 -2.22
C THR A 476 -10.49 10.15 -3.11
N ILE A 477 -10.68 9.83 -4.40
CA ILE A 477 -9.58 9.68 -5.38
C ILE A 477 -8.86 11.02 -5.59
N LEU A 478 -9.60 12.13 -5.68
CA LEU A 478 -9.07 13.44 -6.01
C LEU A 478 -8.29 14.09 -4.85
N LEU A 479 -8.82 14.01 -3.63
CA LEU A 479 -8.23 14.72 -2.49
C LEU A 479 -6.91 14.11 -2.02
N MET A 480 -6.70 12.80 -2.19
CA MET A 480 -5.45 12.13 -1.76
C MET A 480 -4.19 12.75 -2.37
N PRO A 481 -4.03 12.82 -3.72
CA PRO A 481 -2.85 13.44 -4.34
C PRO A 481 -2.79 14.94 -4.10
N LEU A 482 -3.91 15.65 -4.21
CA LEU A 482 -3.91 17.13 -4.17
C LEU A 482 -3.65 17.70 -2.77
N THR A 483 -4.05 16.98 -1.72
CA THR A 483 -3.78 17.40 -0.33
C THR A 483 -2.55 16.74 0.26
N TYR A 484 -1.85 15.91 -0.52
CA TYR A 484 -0.70 15.12 -0.09
C TYR A 484 -0.96 14.31 1.20
N SER A 485 -2.22 13.90 1.39
CA SER A 485 -2.70 13.26 2.61
C SER A 485 -3.80 12.25 2.27
N ILE A 486 -3.46 10.96 2.43
CA ILE A 486 -4.40 9.85 2.27
C ILE A 486 -5.58 10.03 3.23
N ALA A 487 -5.25 10.42 4.45
CA ALA A 487 -6.13 10.76 5.55
C ALA A 487 -7.29 11.71 5.13
N ASN A 488 -6.93 12.85 4.55
CA ASN A 488 -7.89 13.86 4.09
C ASN A 488 -8.78 13.33 2.96
N GLY A 489 -8.23 12.50 2.08
CA GLY A 489 -9.00 11.86 1.01
C GLY A 489 -10.09 10.92 1.54
N ILE A 490 -9.75 10.05 2.49
CA ILE A 490 -10.73 9.11 3.09
C ILE A 490 -11.82 9.87 3.84
N ILE A 491 -11.44 10.86 4.67
CA ILE A 491 -12.42 11.66 5.43
C ILE A 491 -13.35 12.42 4.50
N GLY A 492 -12.83 13.04 3.44
CA GLY A 492 -13.63 13.72 2.43
C GLY A 492 -14.63 12.77 1.77
N GLY A 493 -14.18 11.57 1.39
CA GLY A 493 -15.04 10.53 0.84
C GLY A 493 -16.18 10.11 1.75
N ILE A 494 -15.86 9.70 2.98
CA ILE A 494 -16.86 9.27 3.98
C ILE A 494 -17.82 10.43 4.29
N GLY A 495 -17.30 11.64 4.48
CA GLY A 495 -18.10 12.82 4.77
C GLY A 495 -19.14 13.11 3.69
N VAL A 496 -18.73 13.05 2.42
CA VAL A 496 -19.64 13.24 1.28
C VAL A 496 -20.65 12.09 1.18
N TYR A 497 -20.23 10.84 1.40
CA TYR A 497 -21.14 9.69 1.41
C TYR A 497 -22.23 9.85 2.48
N VAL A 498 -21.84 10.25 3.70
CA VAL A 498 -22.77 10.49 4.80
C VAL A 498 -23.70 11.67 4.49
N ALA A 499 -23.17 12.76 3.95
CA ALA A 499 -23.96 13.94 3.55
C ALA A 499 -25.02 13.61 2.49
N LEU A 500 -24.68 12.81 1.48
CA LEU A 500 -25.62 12.39 0.43
C LEU A 500 -26.63 11.35 0.94
N SER A 501 -26.19 10.47 1.84
CA SER A 501 -27.05 9.45 2.46
C SER A 501 -28.01 10.06 3.50
N LEU A 502 -27.64 11.18 4.12
CA LEU A 502 -28.49 11.92 5.06
C LEU A 502 -29.84 12.31 4.43
N TYR A 503 -29.85 12.71 3.15
CA TYR A 503 -31.09 13.02 2.44
C TYR A 503 -32.06 11.82 2.38
N ASP A 504 -31.54 10.63 2.09
CA ASP A 504 -32.35 9.40 2.04
C ASP A 504 -32.79 8.94 3.43
N ILE A 505 -31.91 9.04 4.43
CA ILE A 505 -32.24 8.67 5.81
C ILE A 505 -33.37 9.56 6.34
N VAL A 506 -33.31 10.87 6.04
CA VAL A 506 -34.36 11.82 6.40
C VAL A 506 -35.65 11.52 5.64
N LYS A 507 -35.59 11.34 4.31
CA LYS A 507 -36.76 10.99 3.50
C LYS A 507 -37.41 9.67 3.93
N GLY A 508 -36.59 8.66 4.25
CA GLY A 508 -37.00 7.37 4.76
C GLY A 508 -37.65 7.46 6.13
N ARG A 509 -37.10 8.26 7.06
CA ARG A 509 -37.74 8.51 8.36
C ARG A 509 -39.05 9.29 8.22
N VAL A 510 -39.13 10.27 7.33
CA VAL A 510 -40.37 11.02 7.05
C VAL A 510 -41.44 10.10 6.46
N LEU A 511 -41.09 9.28 5.46
CA LEU A 511 -41.99 8.28 4.87
C LEU A 511 -42.44 7.23 5.90
N TRP A 512 -41.55 6.79 6.77
CA TRP A 512 -41.86 5.86 7.86
C TRP A 512 -42.82 6.50 8.88
N LEU A 513 -42.59 7.75 9.29
CA LEU A 513 -43.49 8.51 10.16
C LEU A 513 -44.86 8.73 9.53
N MET A 514 -44.93 9.03 8.23
CA MET A 514 -46.19 9.13 7.49
C MET A 514 -46.91 7.77 7.41
N LYS A 515 -46.18 6.67 7.22
CA LYS A 515 -46.75 5.32 7.21
C LYS A 515 -47.29 4.93 8.58
N MET A 516 -46.55 5.22 9.65
CA MET A 516 -47.01 5.02 11.04
C MET A 516 -48.24 5.86 11.36
N ARG A 517 -48.28 7.14 10.98
CA ARG A 517 -49.48 7.99 11.12
C ARG A 517 -50.69 7.41 10.39
N LYS A 518 -50.52 6.87 9.18
CA LYS A 518 -51.61 6.22 8.44
C LYS A 518 -52.09 4.93 9.11
N VAL A 519 -51.20 4.13 9.69
CA VAL A 519 -51.55 2.90 10.42
C VAL A 519 -52.31 3.25 11.70
N VAL A 520 -51.83 4.21 12.49
CA VAL A 520 -52.50 4.67 13.72
C VAL A 520 -53.89 5.27 13.41
N ALA A 521 -54.02 6.08 12.35
CA ALA A 521 -55.31 6.63 11.94
C ALA A 521 -56.30 5.53 11.47
N LYS A 522 -55.80 4.47 10.83
CA LYS A 522 -56.61 3.32 10.40
C LYS A 522 -57.10 2.50 11.60
N GLU A 523 -56.25 2.31 12.60
CA GLU A 523 -56.63 1.65 13.85
C GLU A 523 -57.64 2.48 14.66
N GLN A 524 -57.46 3.80 14.76
CA GLN A 524 -58.46 4.68 15.40
C GLN A 524 -59.81 4.66 14.69
N ASN A 525 -59.84 4.66 13.35
CA ASN A 525 -61.08 4.57 12.58
C ASN A 525 -61.77 3.20 12.74
N GLN A 526 -61.01 2.10 12.89
CA GLN A 526 -61.60 0.78 13.17
C GLN A 526 -62.17 0.69 14.58
N VAL A 527 -61.51 1.26 15.59
CA VAL A 527 -62.02 1.33 16.97
C VAL A 527 -63.31 2.16 17.03
N SER A 528 -63.35 3.33 16.37
CA SER A 528 -64.55 4.17 16.30
C SER A 528 -65.72 3.49 15.57
N ALA A 529 -65.46 2.74 14.50
CA ALA A 529 -66.49 1.99 13.78
C ALA A 529 -67.03 0.79 14.60
N SER A 530 -66.18 0.14 15.39
CA SER A 530 -66.62 -0.92 16.32
C SER A 530 -67.41 -0.36 17.52
N ALA A 531 -67.09 0.85 17.97
CA ALA A 531 -67.83 1.54 19.03
C ALA A 531 -69.21 2.02 18.56
N SER A 532 -69.35 2.46 17.30
CA SER A 532 -70.66 2.81 16.72
C SER A 532 -71.52 1.58 16.44
N ALA A 533 -70.92 0.46 16.00
CA ALA A 533 -71.66 -0.80 15.76
C ALA A 533 -72.12 -1.48 17.07
N GLY A 534 -71.43 -1.25 18.19
CA GLY A 534 -71.84 -1.74 19.52
C GLY A 534 -72.93 -0.90 20.19
N ALA A 535 -73.25 0.29 19.67
CA ALA A 535 -74.26 1.18 20.25
C ALA A 535 -75.67 1.01 19.62
N GLU A 536 -75.81 0.24 18.54
CA GLU A 536 -77.09 0.03 17.82
C GLU A 536 -77.77 -1.34 18.07
N ALA A 537 -77.31 -2.14 19.03
CA ALA A 537 -78.03 -3.35 19.47
C ALA A 537 -78.06 -3.40 21.01
N PRO A 538 -79.24 -3.39 21.69
CA PRO A 538 -80.45 -4.17 21.34
C PRO A 538 -81.79 -3.41 21.47
N ALA A 539 -82.67 -3.46 20.47
CA ALA A 539 -84.07 -3.06 20.63
C ALA A 539 -85.10 -3.93 19.89
N GLU A 540 -84.70 -5.06 19.29
CA GLU A 540 -85.58 -5.84 18.41
C GLU A 540 -85.59 -7.36 18.70
N ALA A 541 -85.44 -7.74 19.98
CA ALA A 541 -85.54 -9.14 20.41
C ALA A 541 -86.46 -9.34 21.65
N ALA A 542 -87.48 -8.49 21.81
CA ALA A 542 -88.46 -8.60 22.90
C ALA A 542 -89.93 -8.52 22.42
N ARG A 543 -90.20 -8.93 21.17
CA ARG A 543 -91.56 -9.12 20.65
C ARG A 543 -91.60 -10.32 19.70
N GLU A 544 -91.44 -11.51 20.27
CA GLU A 544 -92.17 -12.72 19.88
C GLU A 544 -91.68 -13.87 20.78
N ILE A 545 -92.63 -14.70 21.23
CA ILE A 545 -92.53 -15.84 22.16
C ILE A 545 -92.87 -15.50 23.63
N VAL A 546 -94.16 -15.70 23.92
CA VAL A 546 -94.85 -16.14 25.17
C VAL A 546 -94.25 -15.79 26.52
#